data_AF-A0A256HYM1-F1
#
_entry.id   AF-A0A256HYM1-F1
#
_cell.length_a   1.000
_cell.length_b   1.000
_cell.length_c   1.000
_cell.angle_alpha   90.00
_cell.angle_beta   90.00
_cell.angle_gamma   90.00
#
_symmetry.space_group_name_H-M   'P 1'
#
loop_
_entity.id
_entity.type
_entity.pdbx_description
1 polymer ?
#
loop_
_entity_poly.entity_id
_entity_poly.type
_entity_poly.pdbx_seq_one_letter_code
_entity_poly.pdbx_strand_id
1 'polypeptide(L)'
;VDDIVDVMQSNELCDRYGLDSITCGNVVSAYLASEGEFGNTELIFEMVEKIAHREGVGDLLAEGIDRFHQELGVENWTVKGLDFAAHDGRTLNGQGLSYATATRGADHMFTTMYAWEYPLVDGEEAYDPTGLEGKPEMVIEQENARALEDCGIICRFSRSFMTPERLEGLFSTDYETLLAVGSKVVDLERHFNNHRGVDREDDALPYSLPNFEAALDEYYERRGWTDEGTVPSGHVDTAVSAD
;
A
#
# COMPACT_ATOMS: atom_id res chain seq x y z
N VAL A 1 -15.62 -2.31 18.17
CA VAL A 1 -14.72 -2.69 19.28
C VAL A 1 -13.99 -1.45 19.71
N ASP A 2 -14.16 -1.04 20.96
CA ASP A 2 -13.58 0.19 21.54
C ASP A 2 -12.74 -0.10 22.81
N ASP A 3 -12.71 -1.35 23.29
CA ASP A 3 -11.79 -1.78 24.34
C ASP A 3 -10.44 -2.19 23.73
N ILE A 4 -9.36 -1.55 24.20
CA ILE A 4 -7.99 -1.86 23.77
C ILE A 4 -7.57 -3.29 24.13
N VAL A 5 -8.11 -3.87 25.22
CA VAL A 5 -7.80 -5.24 25.63
C VAL A 5 -8.29 -6.23 24.58
N ASP A 6 -9.50 -6.05 24.07
CA ASP A 6 -10.08 -6.89 23.02
C ASP A 6 -9.26 -6.79 21.72
N VAL A 7 -8.81 -5.57 21.38
CA VAL A 7 -7.94 -5.34 20.22
C VAL A 7 -6.59 -6.05 20.41
N MET A 8 -5.97 -5.96 21.59
CA MET A 8 -4.71 -6.63 21.88
C MET A 8 -4.83 -8.16 21.83
N GLN A 9 -5.95 -8.72 22.31
CA GLN A 9 -6.22 -10.15 22.21
C GLN A 9 -6.39 -10.59 20.76
N SER A 10 -7.10 -9.81 19.94
CA SER A 10 -7.23 -10.06 18.49
C SER A 10 -5.87 -10.06 17.80
N ASN A 11 -5.00 -9.10 18.14
CA ASN A 11 -3.64 -9.04 17.62
C ASN A 11 -2.80 -10.24 18.05
N GLU A 12 -2.88 -10.64 19.33
CA GLU A 12 -2.17 -11.82 19.84
C GLU A 12 -2.57 -13.10 19.09
N LEU A 13 -3.85 -13.24 18.73
CA LEU A 13 -4.31 -14.36 17.91
C LEU A 13 -3.71 -14.32 16.50
N CYS A 14 -3.70 -13.14 15.85
CA CYS A 14 -3.06 -12.99 14.54
C CYS A 14 -1.57 -13.35 14.59
N ASP A 15 -0.84 -12.85 15.60
CA ASP A 15 0.57 -13.17 15.82
C ASP A 15 0.80 -14.67 16.04
N ARG A 16 -0.05 -15.31 16.85
CA ARG A 16 0.05 -16.74 17.17
C ARG A 16 -0.18 -17.63 15.95
N TYR A 17 -1.13 -17.26 15.10
CA TYR A 17 -1.49 -18.03 13.91
C TYR A 17 -0.71 -17.63 12.66
N GLY A 18 0.07 -16.54 12.72
CA GLY A 18 0.83 -16.03 11.57
C GLY A 18 -0.06 -15.40 10.51
N LEU A 19 -1.09 -14.67 10.95
CA LEU A 19 -2.02 -13.94 10.09
C LEU A 19 -1.59 -12.46 10.00
N ASP A 20 -1.74 -11.86 8.81
CA ASP A 20 -1.66 -10.41 8.67
C ASP A 20 -2.83 -9.76 9.39
N SER A 21 -2.56 -8.95 10.41
CA SER A 21 -3.59 -8.31 11.22
C SER A 21 -4.41 -7.26 10.46
N ILE A 22 -3.85 -6.64 9.41
CA ILE A 22 -4.58 -5.70 8.56
C ILE A 22 -5.64 -6.46 7.76
N THR A 23 -5.20 -7.42 6.93
CA THR A 23 -6.10 -8.23 6.11
C THR A 23 -7.09 -9.01 6.98
N CYS A 24 -6.63 -9.68 8.04
CA CYS A 24 -7.51 -10.44 8.92
C CYS A 24 -8.57 -9.54 9.59
N GLY A 25 -8.18 -8.35 10.05
CA GLY A 25 -9.09 -7.38 10.64
C GLY A 25 -10.16 -6.91 9.64
N ASN A 26 -9.77 -6.59 8.41
CA ASN A 26 -10.69 -6.17 7.36
C ASN A 26 -11.65 -7.29 6.92
N VAL A 27 -11.14 -8.51 6.75
CA VAL A 27 -11.94 -9.70 6.44
C VAL A 27 -13.00 -9.97 7.50
N VAL A 28 -12.59 -9.96 8.78
CA VAL A 28 -13.52 -10.18 9.90
C VAL A 28 -14.54 -9.03 9.97
N SER A 29 -14.11 -7.78 9.78
CA SER A 29 -15.01 -6.62 9.73
C SER A 29 -16.07 -6.74 8.63
N ALA A 30 -15.68 -7.18 7.43
CA ALA A 30 -16.59 -7.40 6.31
C ALA A 30 -17.64 -8.49 6.62
N TYR A 31 -17.21 -9.60 7.21
CA TYR A 31 -18.11 -10.68 7.65
C TYR A 31 -19.07 -10.22 8.76
N LEU A 32 -18.57 -9.53 9.78
CA LEU A 32 -19.43 -8.99 10.83
C LEU A 32 -20.47 -8.01 10.27
N ALA A 33 -20.10 -7.21 9.27
CA ALA A 33 -21.04 -6.32 8.59
C ALA A 33 -22.12 -7.09 7.81
N SER A 34 -21.78 -8.18 7.10
CA SER A 34 -22.76 -9.01 6.38
C SER A 34 -23.75 -9.69 7.32
N GLU A 35 -23.31 -10.06 8.52
CA GLU A 35 -24.15 -10.70 9.54
C GLU A 35 -24.90 -9.69 10.44
N GLY A 36 -24.64 -8.39 10.31
CA GLY A 36 -25.23 -7.37 11.19
C GLY A 36 -24.69 -7.39 12.63
N GLU A 37 -23.49 -7.93 12.82
CA GLU A 37 -22.82 -8.19 14.10
C GLU A 37 -21.60 -7.26 14.32
N PHE A 38 -21.60 -6.07 13.71
CA PHE A 38 -20.49 -5.13 13.82
C PHE A 38 -20.19 -4.78 15.29
N GLY A 39 -18.95 -5.03 15.72
CA GLY A 39 -18.51 -4.82 17.10
C GLY A 39 -18.70 -6.03 18.03
N ASN A 40 -19.16 -7.17 17.55
CA ASN A 40 -19.24 -8.41 18.33
C ASN A 40 -17.84 -9.01 18.55
N THR A 41 -17.24 -8.74 19.71
CA THR A 41 -15.88 -9.22 20.07
C THR A 41 -15.77 -10.74 20.11
N GLU A 42 -16.77 -11.45 20.65
CA GLU A 42 -16.73 -12.92 20.74
C GLU A 42 -16.65 -13.54 19.34
N LEU A 43 -17.43 -13.00 18.40
CA LEU A 43 -17.42 -13.43 17.01
C LEU A 43 -16.09 -13.10 16.32
N ILE A 44 -15.44 -11.97 16.65
CA ILE A 44 -14.11 -11.64 16.13
C ILE A 44 -13.10 -12.72 16.50
N PHE A 45 -13.00 -13.08 17.78
CA PHE A 45 -12.05 -14.11 18.22
C PHE A 45 -12.33 -15.47 17.57
N GLU A 46 -13.60 -15.86 17.50
CA GLU A 46 -14.02 -17.08 16.82
C GLU A 46 -13.64 -17.08 15.34
N MET A 47 -13.86 -15.97 14.63
CA MET A 47 -13.55 -15.88 13.21
C MET A 47 -12.04 -15.91 12.95
N VAL A 48 -11.21 -15.26 13.77
CA VAL A 48 -9.75 -15.32 13.63
C VAL A 48 -9.26 -16.78 13.73
N GLU A 49 -9.76 -17.55 14.69
CA GLU A 49 -9.42 -18.98 14.84
C GLU A 49 -9.92 -19.81 13.65
N LYS A 50 -11.16 -19.60 13.21
CA LYS A 50 -11.72 -20.31 12.06
C LYS A 50 -11.02 -19.99 10.75
N ILE A 51 -10.57 -18.76 10.55
CA ILE A 51 -9.75 -18.35 9.40
C ILE A 51 -8.41 -19.11 9.45
N ALA A 52 -7.71 -19.07 10.59
CA ALA A 52 -6.42 -19.74 10.77
C ALA A 52 -6.49 -21.25 10.48
N HIS A 53 -7.60 -21.89 10.84
CA HIS A 53 -7.81 -23.32 10.67
C HIS A 53 -8.63 -23.71 9.43
N ARG A 54 -9.10 -22.72 8.64
CA ARG A 54 -10.01 -22.92 7.50
C ARG A 54 -11.24 -23.76 7.86
N GLU A 55 -11.90 -23.40 8.96
CA GLU A 55 -13.05 -24.14 9.50
C GLU A 55 -14.38 -23.45 9.18
N GLY A 56 -15.29 -24.18 8.53
CA GLY A 56 -16.62 -23.66 8.18
C GLY A 56 -16.52 -22.41 7.29
N VAL A 57 -17.17 -21.32 7.70
CA VAL A 57 -17.09 -20.03 6.98
C VAL A 57 -15.66 -19.46 6.97
N GLY A 58 -14.80 -19.88 7.91
CA GLY A 58 -13.41 -19.47 7.96
C GLY A 58 -12.59 -19.88 6.72
N ASP A 59 -12.97 -20.97 6.03
CA ASP A 59 -12.30 -21.35 4.77
C ASP A 59 -12.56 -20.33 3.64
N LEU A 60 -13.80 -19.83 3.55
CA LEU A 60 -14.16 -18.76 2.62
C LEU A 60 -13.46 -17.44 2.99
N LEU A 61 -13.49 -17.08 4.27
CA LEU A 61 -12.88 -15.84 4.76
C LEU A 61 -11.35 -15.83 4.58
N ALA A 62 -10.70 -16.99 4.67
CA ALA A 62 -9.26 -17.14 4.46
C ALA A 62 -8.79 -16.84 3.03
N GLU A 63 -9.71 -16.68 2.07
CA GLU A 63 -9.40 -16.30 0.69
C GLU A 63 -9.24 -14.78 0.49
N GLY A 64 -9.65 -13.95 1.45
CA GLY A 64 -9.57 -12.48 1.37
C GLY A 64 -10.76 -11.82 0.68
N ILE A 65 -11.00 -10.53 0.98
CA ILE A 65 -12.21 -9.80 0.56
C ILE A 65 -12.41 -9.86 -0.96
N ASP A 66 -11.35 -9.64 -1.73
CA ASP A 66 -11.39 -9.65 -3.20
C ASP A 66 -12.01 -10.92 -3.79
N ARG A 67 -11.87 -12.06 -3.10
CA ARG A 67 -12.40 -13.35 -3.55
C ARG A 67 -13.79 -13.65 -3.03
N PHE A 68 -14.13 -13.27 -1.79
CA PHE A 68 -15.42 -13.64 -1.19
C PHE A 68 -16.49 -12.55 -1.27
N HIS A 69 -16.16 -11.31 -1.63
CA HIS A 69 -17.08 -10.16 -1.43
C HIS A 69 -18.47 -10.38 -2.08
N GLN A 70 -18.52 -11.01 -3.25
CA GLN A 70 -19.78 -11.31 -3.95
C GLN A 70 -20.63 -12.35 -3.21
N GLU A 71 -20.00 -13.34 -2.59
CA GLU A 71 -20.68 -14.41 -1.86
C GLU A 71 -21.32 -13.90 -0.58
N LEU A 72 -20.65 -12.96 0.11
CA LEU A 72 -21.20 -12.32 1.31
C LEU A 72 -22.06 -11.07 1.02
N GLY A 73 -22.15 -10.65 -0.24
CA GLY A 73 -22.91 -9.45 -0.62
C GLY A 73 -22.32 -8.15 -0.05
N VAL A 74 -21.00 -8.11 0.14
CA VAL A 74 -20.27 -6.93 0.64
C VAL A 74 -19.49 -6.26 -0.50
N GLU A 75 -19.13 -5.00 -0.28
CA GLU A 75 -18.31 -4.24 -1.22
C GLU A 75 -16.84 -4.69 -1.18
N ASN A 76 -16.18 -4.68 -2.33
CA ASN A 76 -14.76 -5.02 -2.42
C ASN A 76 -13.89 -3.81 -2.05
N TRP A 77 -13.42 -3.77 -0.81
CA TRP A 77 -12.52 -2.74 -0.29
C TRP A 77 -11.05 -3.16 -0.42
N THR A 78 -10.61 -3.41 -1.66
CA THR A 78 -9.21 -3.73 -1.96
C THR A 78 -8.69 -2.94 -3.16
N VAL A 79 -7.37 -2.89 -3.32
CA VAL A 79 -6.71 -2.49 -4.57
C VAL A 79 -5.77 -3.62 -4.96
N LYS A 80 -5.90 -4.14 -6.19
CA LYS A 80 -5.15 -5.31 -6.69
C LYS A 80 -5.24 -6.51 -5.73
N GLY A 81 -6.40 -6.68 -5.08
CA GLY A 81 -6.68 -7.76 -4.14
C GLY A 81 -6.08 -7.61 -2.74
N LEU A 82 -5.39 -6.50 -2.44
CA LEU A 82 -4.88 -6.21 -1.09
C LEU A 82 -5.78 -5.20 -0.36
N ASP A 83 -6.10 -5.51 0.89
CA ASP A 83 -6.91 -4.67 1.78
C ASP A 83 -6.20 -3.40 2.22
N PHE A 84 -6.97 -2.35 2.55
CA PHE A 84 -6.43 -1.08 3.01
C PHE A 84 -5.91 -1.13 4.45
N ALA A 85 -4.79 -0.46 4.69
CA ALA A 85 -4.34 -0.10 6.04
C ALA A 85 -5.21 1.01 6.66
N ALA A 86 -4.93 1.37 7.92
CA ALA A 86 -5.70 2.35 8.70
C ALA A 86 -5.48 3.83 8.30
N HIS A 87 -5.39 4.12 7.00
CA HIS A 87 -5.32 5.47 6.44
C HIS A 87 -6.36 5.65 5.34
N ASP A 88 -7.27 6.60 5.53
CA ASP A 88 -8.39 6.84 4.62
C ASP A 88 -7.98 7.75 3.45
N GLY A 89 -7.75 7.13 2.28
CA GLY A 89 -7.36 7.83 1.05
C GLY A 89 -8.40 8.84 0.53
N ARG A 90 -9.65 8.81 1.01
CA ARG A 90 -10.66 9.84 0.69
C ARG A 90 -10.37 11.18 1.39
N THR A 91 -9.56 11.15 2.45
CA THR A 91 -9.13 12.33 3.20
C THR A 91 -7.65 12.64 3.01
N LEU A 92 -6.86 11.63 2.61
CA LEU A 92 -5.43 11.70 2.30
C LEU A 92 -5.25 11.34 0.83
N ASN A 93 -5.56 12.27 -0.06
CA ASN A 93 -5.69 11.98 -1.48
C ASN A 93 -4.38 11.49 -2.11
N GLY A 94 -3.22 11.92 -1.61
CA GLY A 94 -1.91 11.42 -2.02
C GLY A 94 -1.69 9.98 -1.60
N GLN A 95 -2.09 9.62 -0.38
CA GLN A 95 -2.14 8.23 0.05
C GLN A 95 -3.12 7.40 -0.79
N GLY A 96 -4.24 7.99 -1.20
CA GLY A 96 -5.16 7.40 -2.18
C GLY A 96 -4.50 7.11 -3.53
N LEU A 97 -3.78 8.08 -4.11
CA LEU A 97 -2.99 7.86 -5.33
C LEU A 97 -1.93 6.77 -5.14
N SER A 98 -1.21 6.79 -4.03
CA SER A 98 -0.24 5.76 -3.66
C SER A 98 -0.85 4.35 -3.60
N TYR A 99 -2.04 4.20 -3.00
CA TYR A 99 -2.73 2.91 -2.99
C TYR A 99 -3.06 2.42 -4.40
N ALA A 100 -3.48 3.33 -5.29
CA ALA A 100 -3.80 3.00 -6.66
C ALA A 100 -2.56 2.56 -7.45
N THR A 101 -1.44 3.27 -7.34
CA THR A 101 -0.24 3.03 -8.16
C THR A 101 0.68 1.94 -7.60
N ALA A 102 0.58 1.63 -6.31
CA ALA A 102 1.43 0.64 -5.65
C ALA A 102 1.42 -0.72 -6.35
N THR A 103 2.61 -1.27 -6.59
CA THR A 103 2.81 -2.51 -7.34
C THR A 103 2.22 -3.73 -6.63
N ARG A 104 1.99 -3.65 -5.31
CA ARG A 104 1.48 -4.76 -4.49
C ARG A 104 0.04 -4.57 -3.99
N GLY A 105 -0.65 -3.50 -4.38
CA GLY A 105 -2.00 -3.17 -3.91
C GLY A 105 -2.01 -2.12 -2.81
N ALA A 106 -3.10 -2.05 -2.01
CA ALA A 106 -3.39 -0.98 -1.05
C ALA A 106 -2.45 -0.88 0.18
N ASP A 107 -1.13 -0.83 -0.03
CA ASP A 107 -0.13 -0.74 1.02
C ASP A 107 0.38 0.69 1.27
N HIS A 108 0.03 1.22 2.44
CA HIS A 108 0.50 2.50 2.94
C HIS A 108 2.02 2.62 3.07
N MET A 109 2.72 1.50 3.25
CA MET A 109 4.16 1.47 3.40
C MET A 109 4.90 1.58 2.06
N PHE A 110 4.21 1.44 0.92
CA PHE A 110 4.83 1.58 -0.41
C PHE A 110 5.41 2.99 -0.63
N THR A 111 4.77 4.02 -0.08
CA THR A 111 5.27 5.41 -0.15
C THR A 111 5.33 6.11 1.20
N THR A 112 4.50 5.70 2.16
CA THR A 112 4.21 6.44 3.40
C THR A 112 3.75 7.88 3.16
N MET A 113 3.07 8.14 2.03
CA MET A 113 2.60 9.48 1.64
C MET A 113 1.74 10.14 2.73
N TYR A 114 0.99 9.34 3.50
CA TYR A 114 0.24 9.83 4.67
C TYR A 114 1.09 10.67 5.63
N ALA A 115 2.41 10.48 5.71
CA ALA A 115 3.27 11.25 6.61
C ALA A 115 3.40 12.72 6.21
N TRP A 116 3.27 13.05 4.93
CA TRP A 116 3.30 14.42 4.41
C TRP A 116 1.92 15.07 4.41
N GLU A 117 0.86 14.27 4.46
CA GLU A 117 -0.53 14.75 4.57
C GLU A 117 -1.00 14.83 6.03
N TYR A 118 -0.34 14.13 6.95
CA TYR A 118 -0.43 14.34 8.38
C TYR A 118 0.62 15.36 8.86
N PRO A 119 0.44 15.97 10.05
CA PRO A 119 1.44 16.85 10.65
C PRO A 119 2.60 16.04 11.28
N LEU A 120 3.24 15.17 10.48
CA LEU A 120 4.37 14.32 10.89
C LEU A 120 5.71 14.76 10.27
N VAL A 121 5.69 15.78 9.42
CA VAL A 121 6.84 16.46 8.82
C VAL A 121 6.78 17.95 9.16
N ASP A 122 7.84 18.69 8.85
CA ASP A 122 7.84 20.14 9.04
C ASP A 122 6.76 20.79 8.17
N GLY A 123 6.12 21.84 8.67
CA GLY A 123 4.96 22.44 7.99
C GLY A 123 5.26 23.04 6.61
N GLU A 124 6.53 23.31 6.31
CA GLU A 124 6.99 23.76 4.99
C GLU A 124 7.08 22.60 3.97
N GLU A 125 7.19 21.36 4.46
CA GLU A 125 7.24 20.13 3.65
C GLU A 125 5.86 19.45 3.56
N ALA A 126 4.92 19.84 4.42
CA ALA A 126 3.59 19.26 4.48
C ALA A 126 2.74 19.60 3.24
N TYR A 127 1.97 18.62 2.79
CA TYR A 127 1.00 18.76 1.70
C TYR A 127 -0.41 18.95 2.26
N ASP A 128 -1.27 19.67 1.54
CA ASP A 128 -2.70 19.67 1.82
C ASP A 128 -3.22 18.22 1.72
N PRO A 129 -3.94 17.69 2.72
CA PRO A 129 -4.48 16.33 2.67
C PRO A 129 -5.41 16.09 1.48
N THR A 130 -6.07 17.15 1.02
CA THR A 130 -7.05 17.12 -0.07
C THR A 130 -6.43 17.60 -1.38
N GLY A 131 -7.02 17.19 -2.49
CA GLY A 131 -6.49 17.47 -3.83
C GLY A 131 -5.26 16.62 -4.18
N LEU A 132 -4.79 16.73 -5.41
CA LEU A 132 -3.68 15.94 -5.95
C LEU A 132 -2.57 16.82 -6.55
N GLU A 133 -2.64 18.13 -6.38
CA GLU A 133 -1.63 19.06 -6.89
C GLU A 133 -0.25 18.76 -6.28
N GLY A 134 0.75 18.54 -7.12
CA GLY A 134 2.12 18.20 -6.72
C GLY A 134 2.31 16.79 -6.15
N LYS A 135 1.22 16.04 -5.91
CA LYS A 135 1.29 14.71 -5.27
C LYS A 135 1.85 13.60 -6.16
N PRO A 136 1.64 13.57 -7.50
CA PRO A 136 2.26 12.57 -8.37
C PRO A 136 3.79 12.53 -8.26
N GLU A 137 4.43 13.71 -8.25
CA GLU A 137 5.88 13.83 -8.08
C GLU A 137 6.34 13.30 -6.73
N MET A 138 5.66 13.70 -5.66
CA MET A 138 5.97 13.26 -4.30
C MET A 138 5.78 11.75 -4.13
N VAL A 139 4.71 11.18 -4.70
CA VAL A 139 4.48 9.73 -4.69
C VAL A 139 5.66 9.02 -5.36
N ILE A 140 6.12 9.46 -6.53
CA ILE A 140 7.25 8.84 -7.25
C ILE A 140 8.55 8.94 -6.44
N GLU A 141 8.87 10.11 -5.89
CA GLU A 141 10.05 10.30 -5.05
C GLU A 141 10.05 9.33 -3.88
N GLN A 142 8.89 9.20 -3.24
CA GLN A 142 8.69 8.34 -2.09
C GLN A 142 8.78 6.86 -2.43
N GLU A 143 8.14 6.41 -3.52
CA GLU A 143 8.25 5.03 -4.02
C GLU A 143 9.73 4.67 -4.23
N ASN A 144 10.51 5.56 -4.86
CA ASN A 144 11.93 5.34 -5.11
C ASN A 144 12.74 5.25 -3.80
N ALA A 145 12.50 6.16 -2.85
CA ALA A 145 13.14 6.14 -1.55
C ALA A 145 12.78 4.89 -0.73
N ARG A 146 11.50 4.47 -0.76
CA ARG A 146 11.04 3.27 -0.04
C ARG A 146 11.63 1.99 -0.63
N ALA A 147 11.73 1.89 -1.96
CA ALA A 147 12.36 0.76 -2.64
C ALA A 147 13.86 0.66 -2.33
N LEU A 148 14.56 1.80 -2.25
CA LEU A 148 15.94 1.86 -1.79
C LEU A 148 16.08 1.35 -0.34
N GLU A 149 15.21 1.82 0.57
CA GLU A 149 15.18 1.37 1.96
C GLU A 149 14.98 -0.16 2.05
N ASP A 150 14.04 -0.70 1.27
CA ASP A 150 13.73 -2.13 1.26
C ASP A 150 14.92 -2.95 0.72
N CYS A 151 15.59 -2.49 -0.35
CA CYS A 151 16.81 -3.13 -0.87
C CYS A 151 17.97 -3.09 0.13
N GLY A 152 18.12 -1.99 0.86
CA GLY A 152 19.12 -1.81 1.89
C GLY A 152 18.81 -2.51 3.23
N ILE A 153 17.60 -3.08 3.38
CA ILE A 153 17.07 -3.60 4.64
C ILE A 153 17.14 -2.52 5.74
N ILE A 154 16.75 -1.30 5.37
CA ILE A 154 16.77 -0.13 6.25
C ILE A 154 15.37 0.09 6.78
N CYS A 155 15.24 0.13 8.11
CA CYS A 155 13.95 0.36 8.74
C CYS A 155 13.41 1.75 8.35
N ARG A 156 12.21 1.78 7.76
CA ARG A 156 11.51 3.00 7.36
C ARG A 156 11.29 4.01 8.49
N PHE A 157 11.15 3.52 9.72
CA PHE A 157 11.01 4.39 10.91
C PHE A 157 12.33 5.02 11.38
N SER A 158 13.46 4.64 10.77
CA SER A 158 14.74 5.30 10.98
C SER A 158 14.90 6.59 10.18
N ARG A 159 13.86 7.08 9.47
CA ARG A 159 13.90 8.30 8.63
C ARG A 159 14.47 9.56 9.29
N SER A 160 14.28 9.73 10.60
CA SER A 160 14.86 10.86 11.35
C SER A 160 16.37 10.71 11.63
N PHE A 161 16.93 9.53 11.36
CA PHE A 161 18.33 9.19 11.57
C PHE A 161 19.06 8.88 10.26
N MET A 162 18.41 8.21 9.31
CA MET A 162 18.98 7.85 8.02
C MET A 162 18.74 8.96 7.01
N THR A 163 19.63 9.96 7.04
CA THR A 163 19.64 11.07 6.07
C THR A 163 20.27 10.64 4.75
N PRO A 164 20.05 11.38 3.65
CA PRO A 164 20.75 11.16 2.38
C PRO A 164 22.25 10.96 2.55
N GLU A 165 22.94 11.81 3.32
CA GLU A 165 24.40 11.72 3.52
C GLU A 165 24.83 10.43 4.24
N ARG A 166 23.97 9.88 5.10
CA ARG A 166 24.25 8.58 5.74
C ARG A 166 24.05 7.41 4.79
N LEU A 167 23.04 7.49 3.92
CA LEU A 167 22.83 6.50 2.87
C LEU A 167 23.99 6.53 1.88
N GLU A 168 24.42 7.72 1.48
CA GLU A 168 25.60 7.92 0.63
C GLU A 168 26.86 7.35 1.29
N GLY A 169 27.07 7.62 2.57
CA GLY A 169 28.20 7.06 3.32
C GLY A 169 28.14 5.53 3.48
N LEU A 170 26.94 4.97 3.62
CA LEU A 170 26.73 3.52 3.76
C LEU A 170 26.99 2.78 2.45
N PHE A 171 26.49 3.31 1.33
CA PHE A 171 26.59 2.67 0.02
C PHE A 171 27.75 3.20 -0.83
N SER A 172 28.49 4.20 -0.36
CA SER A 172 29.65 4.79 -1.05
C SER A 172 29.34 5.35 -2.44
N THR A 173 28.13 5.88 -2.64
CA THR A 173 27.67 6.53 -3.88
C THR A 173 26.74 7.70 -3.56
N ASP A 174 26.44 8.57 -4.52
CA ASP A 174 25.54 9.72 -4.32
C ASP A 174 24.06 9.31 -4.21
N TYR A 175 23.26 10.14 -3.54
CA TYR A 175 21.87 9.82 -3.24
C TYR A 175 21.00 9.75 -4.50
N GLU A 176 21.33 10.53 -5.53
CA GLU A 176 20.62 10.49 -6.82
C GLU A 176 20.77 9.12 -7.49
N THR A 177 21.97 8.55 -7.48
CA THR A 177 22.25 7.18 -7.94
C THR A 177 21.48 6.15 -7.12
N LEU A 178 21.38 6.33 -5.80
CA LEU A 178 20.60 5.44 -4.94
C LEU A 178 19.10 5.51 -5.25
N LEU A 179 18.55 6.70 -5.47
CA LEU A 179 17.15 6.86 -5.89
C LEU A 179 16.90 6.28 -7.29
N ALA A 180 17.88 6.34 -8.20
CA ALA A 180 17.79 5.70 -9.50
C ALA A 180 17.69 4.17 -9.40
N VAL A 181 18.37 3.54 -8.42
CA VAL A 181 18.19 2.12 -8.10
C VAL A 181 16.77 1.85 -7.61
N GLY A 182 16.26 2.67 -6.69
CA GLY A 182 14.87 2.55 -6.22
C GLY A 182 13.84 2.68 -7.34
N SER A 183 14.01 3.68 -8.22
CA SER A 183 13.18 3.85 -9.42
C SER A 183 13.20 2.63 -10.32
N LYS A 184 14.38 2.05 -10.52
CA LYS A 184 14.55 0.83 -11.32
C LYS A 184 13.82 -0.38 -10.72
N VAL A 185 13.82 -0.51 -9.39
CA VAL A 185 13.10 -1.59 -8.69
C VAL A 185 11.59 -1.46 -8.92
N VAL A 186 11.03 -0.25 -8.78
CA VAL A 186 9.61 0.00 -9.04
C VAL A 186 9.24 -0.33 -10.49
N ASP A 187 10.07 0.07 -11.46
CA ASP A 187 9.89 -0.29 -12.87
C ASP A 187 9.90 -1.81 -13.09
N LEU A 188 10.81 -2.54 -12.44
CA LEU A 188 10.89 -4.00 -12.54
C LEU A 188 9.65 -4.69 -11.94
N GLU A 189 9.18 -4.23 -10.79
CA GLU A 189 7.96 -4.71 -10.15
C GLU A 189 6.73 -4.44 -11.03
N ARG A 190 6.56 -3.21 -11.53
CA ARG A 190 5.45 -2.86 -12.42
C ARG A 190 5.51 -3.66 -13.71
N HIS A 191 6.68 -3.77 -14.34
CA HIS A 191 6.86 -4.56 -15.57
C HIS A 191 6.53 -6.05 -15.34
N PHE A 192 6.92 -6.62 -14.20
CA PHE A 192 6.56 -7.98 -13.82
C PHE A 192 5.05 -8.17 -13.69
N ASN A 193 4.34 -7.17 -13.17
CA ASN A 193 2.88 -7.14 -13.07
C ASN A 193 2.22 -6.94 -14.45
N ASN A 194 2.77 -6.08 -15.32
CA ASN A 194 2.27 -5.91 -16.68
C ASN A 194 2.29 -7.24 -17.46
N HIS A 195 3.30 -8.08 -17.24
CA HIS A 195 3.37 -9.43 -17.82
C HIS A 195 2.30 -10.41 -17.29
N ARG A 196 1.60 -10.03 -16.23
CA ARG A 196 0.47 -10.76 -15.64
C ARG A 196 -0.88 -10.11 -15.92
N GLY A 197 -0.90 -9.08 -16.77
CA GLY A 197 -2.10 -8.39 -17.19
C GLY A 197 -2.48 -7.20 -16.32
N VAL A 198 -1.63 -6.77 -15.39
CA VAL A 198 -1.89 -5.53 -14.64
C VAL A 198 -1.61 -4.33 -15.54
N ASP A 199 -2.55 -3.41 -15.65
CA ASP A 199 -2.40 -2.18 -16.43
C ASP A 199 -3.08 -0.98 -15.74
N ARG A 200 -3.46 0.05 -16.50
CA ARG A 200 -4.16 1.22 -15.97
C ARG A 200 -5.48 0.85 -15.29
N GLU A 201 -6.21 -0.15 -15.77
CA GLU A 201 -7.52 -0.52 -15.23
C GLU A 201 -7.42 -1.01 -13.77
N ASP A 202 -6.25 -1.54 -13.38
CA ASP A 202 -5.97 -1.98 -12.01
C ASP A 202 -5.47 -0.87 -11.07
N ASP A 203 -5.11 0.30 -11.61
CA ASP A 203 -4.74 1.49 -10.82
C ASP A 203 -6.00 2.28 -10.44
N ALA A 204 -6.98 1.54 -9.90
CA ALA A 204 -8.29 2.03 -9.52
C ALA A 204 -8.51 1.99 -8.00
N LEU A 205 -9.49 2.76 -7.53
CA LEU A 205 -9.91 2.85 -6.14
C LEU A 205 -11.40 2.49 -6.03
N PRO A 206 -11.84 1.86 -4.92
CA PRO A 206 -13.27 1.62 -4.66
C PRO A 206 -14.04 2.90 -4.29
N TYR A 207 -13.40 4.06 -4.39
CA TYR A 207 -13.96 5.37 -4.14
C TYR A 207 -13.39 6.38 -5.14
N SER A 208 -14.07 7.51 -5.30
CA SER A 208 -13.65 8.55 -6.24
C SER A 208 -12.81 9.63 -5.54
N LEU A 209 -11.71 10.05 -6.20
CA LEU A 209 -10.94 11.23 -5.81
C LEU A 209 -11.09 12.34 -6.87
N PRO A 210 -11.17 13.62 -6.46
CA PRO A 210 -11.17 14.73 -7.42
C PRO A 210 -9.91 14.76 -8.27
N ASN A 211 -10.06 14.90 -9.60
CA ASN A 211 -8.97 14.97 -10.58
C ASN A 211 -8.03 13.75 -10.59
N PHE A 212 -8.51 12.57 -10.17
CA PHE A 212 -7.72 11.34 -10.11
C PHE A 212 -7.06 10.97 -11.44
N GLU A 213 -7.82 10.92 -12.53
CA GLU A 213 -7.29 10.54 -13.86
C GLU A 213 -6.16 11.46 -14.32
N ALA A 214 -6.29 12.78 -14.10
CA ALA A 214 -5.25 13.73 -14.48
C ALA A 214 -3.97 13.57 -13.65
N ALA A 215 -4.11 13.22 -12.37
CA ALA A 215 -2.97 12.93 -11.51
C ALA A 215 -2.30 11.59 -11.87
N LEU A 216 -3.10 10.60 -12.29
CA LEU A 216 -2.60 9.31 -12.77
C LEU A 216 -1.86 9.46 -14.10
N ASP A 217 -2.36 10.28 -15.02
CA ASP A 217 -1.67 10.64 -16.27
C ASP A 217 -0.33 11.31 -15.98
N GLU A 218 -0.31 12.31 -15.08
CA GLU A 218 0.93 12.97 -14.66
C GLU A 218 1.92 11.98 -14.02
N TYR A 219 1.42 11.05 -13.20
CA TYR A 219 2.23 10.01 -12.59
C TYR A 219 2.90 9.12 -13.66
N TYR A 220 2.15 8.63 -14.64
CA TYR A 220 2.70 7.82 -15.74
C TYR A 220 3.68 8.61 -16.60
N GLU A 221 3.36 9.85 -16.96
CA GLU A 221 4.27 10.71 -17.73
C GLU A 221 5.61 10.88 -17.01
N ARG A 222 5.58 11.17 -15.70
CA ARG A 222 6.79 11.36 -14.88
C ARG A 222 7.58 10.08 -14.68
N ARG A 223 6.91 8.93 -14.61
CA ARG A 223 7.55 7.60 -14.63
C ARG A 223 8.13 7.24 -15.99
N GLY A 224 7.73 7.93 -17.06
CA GLY A 224 8.03 7.54 -18.43
C GLY A 224 7.32 6.25 -18.84
N TRP A 225 6.19 5.94 -18.21
CA TRP A 225 5.34 4.81 -18.57
C TRP A 225 4.38 5.21 -19.69
N THR A 226 3.75 4.23 -20.33
CA THR A 226 2.70 4.49 -21.31
C THR A 226 1.41 4.97 -20.64
N ASP A 227 0.53 5.64 -21.38
CA ASP A 227 -0.81 6.04 -20.88
C ASP A 227 -1.67 4.86 -20.39
N GLU A 228 -1.39 3.65 -20.90
CA GLU A 228 -1.99 2.37 -20.47
C GLU A 228 -1.39 1.83 -19.15
N GLY A 229 -0.54 2.59 -18.45
CA GLY A 229 0.07 2.18 -17.19
C GLY A 229 1.09 1.04 -17.31
N THR A 230 1.74 0.89 -18.47
CA THR A 230 2.75 -0.16 -18.71
C THR A 230 4.16 0.40 -18.83
N VAL A 231 5.14 -0.36 -18.33
CA VAL A 231 6.56 0.01 -18.41
C VAL A 231 7.13 -0.35 -19.79
N PRO A 232 7.69 0.60 -20.56
CA PRO A 232 8.37 0.29 -21.82
C PRO A 232 9.53 -0.67 -21.60
N SER A 233 9.68 -1.73 -22.42
CA SER A 233 10.71 -2.76 -22.21
C SER A 233 12.14 -2.22 -22.10
N GLY A 234 12.45 -1.14 -22.83
CA GLY A 234 13.76 -0.48 -22.75
C GLY A 234 14.10 0.10 -21.37
N HIS A 235 13.10 0.38 -20.52
CA HIS A 235 13.32 0.84 -19.14
C HIS A 235 13.87 -0.27 -18.26
N VAL A 236 13.52 -1.54 -18.51
CA VAL A 236 13.94 -2.68 -17.69
C VAL A 236 15.22 -3.36 -18.19
N ASP A 237 15.63 -3.13 -19.44
CA ASP A 237 16.78 -3.79 -20.08
C ASP A 237 18.16 -3.34 -19.56
N THR A 238 18.27 -2.14 -18.98
CA THR A 238 19.54 -1.57 -18.50
C THR A 238 19.71 -1.77 -16.99
N ALA A 239 20.76 -2.46 -16.55
CA ALA A 239 21.05 -2.55 -15.12
C ALA A 239 21.50 -1.18 -14.58
N VAL A 240 20.90 -0.75 -13.47
CA VAL A 240 21.41 0.34 -12.63
C VAL A 240 22.01 -0.33 -11.39
N SER A 241 23.26 -0.02 -11.05
CA SER A 241 23.91 -0.55 -9.85
C SER A 241 24.53 0.59 -9.04
N ALA A 242 24.54 0.40 -7.73
CA ALA A 242 25.24 1.25 -6.76
C ALA A 242 26.65 0.71 -6.41
N ASP A 243 27.12 -0.34 -7.10
CA ASP A 243 28.44 -0.99 -6.93
C ASP A 243 29.60 -0.31 -7.69
#